data_AF-A0A1H8AGR5-F1
#
_entry.id   AF-A0A1H8AGR5-F1
#
_cell.length_a   1.000
_cell.length_b   1.000
_cell.length_c   1.000
_cell.angle_alpha   90.00
_cell.angle_beta   90.00
_cell.angle_gamma   90.00
#
_symmetry.space_group_name_H-M   'P 1'
#
loop_
_entity.id
_entity.type
_entity.pdbx_description
1 polymer ?
#
loop_
_entity_poly.entity_id
_entity_poly.type
_entity_poly.pdbx_seq_one_letter_code
_entity_poly.pdbx_strand_id
1 'polypeptide(L)' 'MRVSVIGCGHLGIPHAAAMAELGHDVVGVDVDQAKVDRLNAGQCPIFETGLPELLARHIASALTT' A
#
# COMPACT_ATOMS: atom_id res chain seq x y z
N MET A 1 14.25 3.15 -5.41
CA MET A 1 14.96 2.31 -4.40
C MET A 1 14.00 1.22 -3.92
N ARG A 2 14.48 0.21 -3.17
CA ARG A 2 13.58 -0.75 -2.49
C ARG A 2 13.23 -0.24 -1.10
N VAL A 3 11.94 -0.15 -0.79
CA VAL A 3 11.42 0.39 0.47
C VAL A 3 10.49 -0.63 1.11
N SER A 4 10.71 -0.93 2.38
CA SER A 4 9.78 -1.75 3.17
C SER A 4 9.04 -0.86 4.16
N VAL A 5 7.70 -0.98 4.18
CA VAL A 5 6.84 -0.25 5.11
C VAL A 5 6.23 -1.26 6.08
N ILE A 6 6.67 -1.23 7.34
CA ILE A 6 6.20 -2.15 8.37
C ILE A 6 5.02 -1.51 9.11
N GLY A 7 3.86 -2.16 8.99
CA GLY A 7 2.54 -1.70 9.41
C GLY A 7 1.82 -0.97 8.28
N CYS A 8 0.70 -1.52 7.80
CA CYS A 8 -0.14 -0.97 6.72
C CYS A 8 -1.44 -0.35 7.25
N GLY A 9 -1.35 0.30 8.42
CA GLY A 9 -2.46 1.05 9.01
C GLY A 9 -2.65 2.44 8.40
N HIS A 10 -3.34 3.32 9.13
CA HIS A 10 -3.69 4.68 8.66
C HIS A 10 -2.51 5.52 8.18
N LEU A 11 -1.32 5.36 8.77
CA LEU A 11 -0.14 6.08 8.32
C LEU A 11 0.70 5.27 7.34
N GLY A 12 0.76 3.95 7.53
CA GLY A 12 1.61 3.08 6.73
C GLY A 12 1.20 3.00 5.28
N ILE A 13 -0.08 2.72 5.01
CA ILE A 13 -0.50 2.50 3.63
C ILE A 13 -0.46 3.77 2.76
N PRO A 14 -0.81 4.98 3.25
CA PRO A 14 -0.61 6.20 2.45
C PRO A 14 0.87 6.46 2.17
N HIS A 15 1.77 6.22 3.15
CA HIS A 15 3.20 6.35 2.93
C HIS A 15 3.73 5.36 1.90
N ALA A 16 3.30 4.09 1.97
CA ALA A 16 3.69 3.07 0.99
C ALA A 16 3.24 3.45 -0.43
N ALA A 17 1.99 3.90 -0.57
CA ALA A 17 1.43 4.33 -1.84
C ALA A 17 2.12 5.59 -2.39
N ALA A 18 2.47 6.56 -1.53
CA ALA A 18 3.22 7.74 -1.91
C ALA A 18 4.65 7.40 -2.37
N MET A 19 5.34 6.48 -1.69
CA MET A 19 6.67 6.02 -2.10
C MET A 19 6.63 5.32 -3.46
N ALA A 20 5.58 4.54 -3.73
CA ALA A 20 5.38 3.91 -5.03
C ALA A 20 5.13 4.96 -6.15
N GLU A 21 4.32 5.99 -5.87
CA GLU A 21 4.11 7.11 -6.79
C GLU A 21 5.39 7.89 -7.11
N LEU A 22 6.32 7.98 -6.16
CA LEU A 22 7.65 8.56 -6.36
C LEU A 22 8.62 7.64 -7.14
N GLY A 23 8.16 6.47 -7.60
CA GLY A 23 8.93 5.54 -8.41
C GLY A 23 9.84 4.61 -7.60
N HIS A 24 9.47 4.30 -6.35
CA HIS A 24 10.14 3.28 -5.55
C HIS A 24 9.44 1.93 -5.67
N ASP A 25 10.22 0.85 -5.50
CA ASP A 25 9.72 -0.52 -5.38
C ASP A 25 9.41 -0.77 -3.90
N VAL A 26 8.13 -0.91 -3.58
CA VAL A 26 7.63 -0.87 -2.21
C VAL A 26 7.01 -2.21 -1.82
N VAL A 27 7.37 -2.70 -0.63
CA VAL A 27 6.73 -3.83 0.03
C VAL A 27 6.11 -3.34 1.34
N GLY A 28 4.79 -3.39 1.44
CA GLY A 28 4.08 -3.28 2.71
C GLY A 28 4.17 -4.59 3.48
N VAL A 29 4.25 -4.52 4.80
CA VAL A 29 4.25 -5.69 5.68
C VAL A 29 3.31 -5.41 6.83
N ASP A 30 2.31 -6.27 7.05
CA ASP A 30 1.42 -6.16 8.20
C ASP A 30 1.25 -7.54 8.87
N VAL A 31 0.96 -7.54 10.16
CA VAL A 31 0.72 -8.77 10.93
C VAL A 31 -0.71 -9.28 10.73
N ASP A 32 -1.61 -8.41 10.29
CA ASP A 32 -3.01 -8.73 10.01
C ASP A 32 -3.18 -9.22 8.58
N GLN A 33 -3.28 -10.55 8.42
CA GLN A 33 -3.45 -11.20 7.11
C GLN A 33 -4.69 -10.72 6.37
N ALA A 34 -5.79 -10.43 7.06
CA ALA A 34 -7.01 -9.97 6.40
C ALA A 34 -6.82 -8.59 5.76
N LYS A 35 -5.96 -7.75 6.35
CA LYS A 35 -5.59 -6.46 5.78
C LYS A 35 -4.68 -6.62 4.57
N VAL A 36 -3.69 -7.51 4.65
CA VAL A 36 -2.79 -7.86 3.53
C VAL A 36 -3.59 -8.37 2.33
N ASP A 37 -4.51 -9.32 2.54
CA ASP A 37 -5.33 -9.89 1.48
C ASP A 37 -6.20 -8.83 0.78
N ARG A 38 -6.80 -7.93 1.57
CA ARG A 38 -7.60 -6.81 1.03
C ARG A 38 -6.72 -5.86 0.21
N LEU A 39 -5.55 -5.49 0.73
CA LEU A 39 -4.61 -4.62 0.03
C LEU A 39 -4.15 -5.25 -1.29
N ASN A 40 -3.77 -6.52 -1.29
CA ASN A 40 -3.37 -7.26 -2.50
C ASN A 40 -4.52 -7.43 -3.51
N ALA A 41 -5.77 -7.40 -3.05
CA ALA A 41 -6.95 -7.32 -3.92
C ALA A 41 -7.25 -5.90 -4.45
N GLY A 42 -6.38 -4.91 -4.18
CA GLY A 42 -6.57 -3.50 -4.53
C GLY A 42 -7.63 -2.79 -3.69
N GLN A 43 -8.05 -3.38 -2.57
CA GLN A 43 -9.07 -2.82 -1.69
C GLN A 43 -8.43 -2.06 -0.54
N CYS A 44 -8.63 -0.74 -0.52
CA CYS A 44 -8.15 0.09 0.57
C CYS A 44 -8.89 -0.27 1.89
N PRO A 45 -8.17 -0.64 2.97
CA PRO A 45 -8.78 -0.97 4.26
C PRO A 45 -9.24 0.26 5.05
N ILE A 46 -8.88 1.47 4.59
CA ILE A 46 -9.14 2.74 5.28
C ILE A 46 -9.85 3.72 4.33
N PHE A 47 -10.64 4.63 4.89
CA PHE A 47 -11.33 5.66 4.11
C PHE A 47 -10.51 6.95 4.11
N GLU A 48 -9.85 7.21 2.98
CA GLU A 48 -9.08 8.43 2.76
C GLU A 48 -9.26 8.87 1.30
N THR A 49 -9.55 10.16 1.10
CA THR A 49 -9.84 10.72 -0.23
C THR A 49 -8.63 10.55 -1.16
N GLY A 50 -8.83 9.91 -2.32
CA GLY A 50 -7.79 9.74 -3.35
C GLY A 50 -6.85 8.55 -3.12
N LEU A 51 -6.88 7.94 -1.93
CA LEU A 51 -6.02 6.79 -1.61
C LEU A 51 -6.42 5.51 -2.36
N PRO A 52 -7.72 5.15 -2.51
CA PRO A 52 -8.11 3.98 -3.29
C PRO A 52 -7.61 4.05 -4.74
N GLU A 53 -7.70 5.23 -5.36
CA GLU A 53 -7.24 5.46 -6.72
C GLU A 53 -5.71 5.40 -6.81
N LEU A 54 -5.00 5.94 -5.81
CA LEU A 54 -3.55 5.86 -5.73
C LEU A 54 -3.06 4.42 -5.54
N LEU A 55 -3.69 3.67 -4.64
CA LEU A 55 -3.39 2.25 -4.42
C LEU A 55 -3.62 1.43 -5.68
N ALA A 56 -4.78 1.59 -6.33
CA ALA A 56 -5.12 0.85 -7.55
C ALA A 56 -4.09 1.05 -8.68
N ARG A 57 -3.43 2.21 -8.76
CA ARG A 57 -2.36 2.46 -9.76
C ARG A 57 -1.08 1.65 -9.50
N HIS A 58 -0.76 1.39 -8.24
CA HIS A 58 0.55 0.87 -7.85
C HIS A 58 0.53 -0.56 -7.32
N ILE A 59 -0.61 -1.07 -6.86
CA ILE A 59 -0.70 -2.38 -6.18
C ILE A 59 -0.27 -3.57 -7.06
N ALA A 60 -0.33 -3.41 -8.39
CA ALA A 60 0.02 -4.45 -9.35
C ALA A 60 1.42 -4.27 -9.96
N SER A 61 2.12 -3.18 -9.66
CA SER A 61 3.31 -2.73 -10.41
C SER A 61 4.49 -2.30 -9.55
N ALA A 62 4.22 -1.61 -8.44
CA ALA A 62 5.25 -0.95 -7.63
C ALA A 62 5.02 -1.04 -6.10
N LEU A 63 3.85 -1.48 -5.66
CA LEU A 63 3.51 -1.72 -4.26
C LEU A 63 2.95 -3.13 -4.11
N THR A 64 3.61 -3.98 -3.33
CA THR A 64 3.10 -5.31 -2.94
C THR A 64 2.94 -5.39 -1.43
N THR A 65 2.11 -6.31 -0.93
CA THR A 65 1.85 -6.48 0.51
C THR A 65 1.91 -7.94 0.94
#